data_AF-A0A1V9Z394-F1
#
_entry.id   AF-A0A1V9Z394-F1
#
_cell.length_a   1.000
_cell.length_b   1.000
_cell.length_c   1.000
_cell.angle_alpha   90.00
_cell.angle_beta   90.00
_cell.angle_gamma   90.00
#
_symmetry.space_group_name_H-M   'P 1'
#
loop_
_entity.id
_entity.type
_entity.pdbx_description
1 polymer ?
#
loop_
_entity_poly.entity_id
_entity_poly.type
_entity_poly.pdbx_seq_one_letter_code
_entity_poly.pdbx_strand_id
1 'polypeptide(L)'
;MDLLMEKARRGSTDPADVREADIVDKVLLDEVDGAWAIGKAPIELITTFLRLLEDEETEDALNVVQQILSHEPDNTLIKKLHTALQLKLVVEAAEAQGHESSESSEDDTDEEEDDESDIEEDEALEAEAKDVEL
;
A
#
# COMPACT_ATOMS: atom_id res chain seq x y z
N MET A 1 22.09 49.32 46.86
CA MET A 1 21.47 48.21 47.59
C MET A 1 20.02 48.60 47.80
N ASP A 2 19.00 47.99 47.21
CA ASP A 2 18.93 46.80 46.38
C ASP A 2 17.64 46.83 45.54
N LEU A 3 17.77 46.25 44.35
CA LEU A 3 16.83 45.41 43.61
C LEU A 3 15.33 45.78 43.52
N LEU A 4 15.01 46.21 42.29
CA LEU A 4 14.09 45.54 41.36
C LEU A 4 12.58 45.49 41.67
N MET A 5 11.87 46.09 40.71
CA MET A 5 10.54 45.70 40.24
C MET A 5 10.33 44.18 40.22
N GLU A 6 9.05 43.84 40.08
CA GLU A 6 8.56 42.65 39.37
C GLU A 6 7.94 41.59 40.29
N LYS A 7 6.63 41.72 40.45
CA LYS A 7 5.77 40.58 40.76
C LYS A 7 4.68 40.47 39.71
N ALA A 8 5.12 40.22 38.47
CA ALA A 8 4.31 39.53 37.48
C ALA A 8 4.09 38.10 37.99
N ARG A 9 2.97 37.85 38.68
CA ARG A 9 2.45 36.48 38.82
C ARG A 9 1.85 36.10 37.47
N ARG A 10 2.72 35.67 36.55
CA ARG A 10 2.34 34.96 35.34
C ARG A 10 1.48 33.77 35.78
N GLY A 11 0.27 33.70 35.26
CA GLY A 11 -0.52 32.48 35.27
C GLY A 11 0.35 31.37 34.71
N SER A 12 0.40 30.25 35.43
CA SER A 12 0.98 29.01 34.95
C SER A 12 0.11 28.52 33.80
N THR A 13 0.40 28.98 32.59
CA THR A 13 -0.10 28.34 31.37
C THR A 13 0.71 27.06 31.24
N ASP A 14 0.10 25.94 31.63
CA ASP A 14 0.62 24.63 31.26
C ASP A 14 0.63 24.56 29.72
N PRO A 15 1.79 24.36 29.07
CA PRO A 15 1.85 24.26 27.61
C PRO A 15 1.13 23.02 27.05
N ALA A 16 0.67 22.11 27.91
CA ALA A 16 -0.19 20.99 27.52
C ALA A 16 -1.66 21.41 27.28
N ASP A 17 -2.15 22.45 27.97
CA ASP A 17 -3.58 22.81 27.99
C ASP A 17 -4.01 23.71 26.80
N VAL A 18 -3.04 24.24 26.04
CA VAL A 18 -3.29 25.12 24.87
C VAL A 18 -3.20 24.35 23.54
N ARG A 19 -2.88 23.06 23.59
CA ARG A 19 -2.70 22.24 22.37
C ARG A 19 -3.93 21.45 21.96
N GLU A 20 -4.98 21.38 22.78
CA GLU A 20 -6.14 20.54 22.47
C GLU A 20 -7.33 21.31 21.91
N ALA A 21 -7.59 22.55 22.32
CA ALA A 21 -8.79 23.27 21.86
C ALA A 21 -8.71 23.73 20.38
N ASP A 22 -7.60 24.35 19.97
CA ASP A 22 -7.45 24.91 18.61
C ASP A 22 -7.21 23.85 17.52
N ILE A 23 -6.78 22.64 17.89
CA ILE A 23 -6.61 21.53 16.94
C ILE A 23 -7.96 20.86 16.66
N VAL A 24 -8.81 20.76 17.68
CA VAL A 24 -10.13 20.11 17.55
C VAL A 24 -11.10 20.97 16.73
N ASP A 25 -11.07 22.30 16.89
CA ASP A 25 -11.96 23.20 16.14
C ASP A 25 -11.60 23.30 14.64
N LYS A 26 -10.33 23.14 14.25
CA LYS A 26 -9.95 23.10 12.82
C LYS A 26 -10.34 21.79 12.13
N VAL A 27 -10.35 20.67 12.86
CA VAL A 27 -10.73 19.34 12.32
C VAL A 27 -12.25 19.22 12.11
N LEU A 28 -13.06 20.02 12.81
CA LEU A 28 -14.52 19.97 12.72
C LEU A 28 -15.14 20.91 11.67
N LEU A 29 -14.36 21.82 11.10
CA LEU A 29 -14.83 22.86 10.18
C LEU A 29 -14.32 22.73 8.74
N ASP A 30 -13.25 21.97 8.51
CA ASP A 30 -12.84 21.65 7.14
C ASP A 30 -13.75 20.55 6.59
N GLU A 31 -14.20 20.76 5.35
CA GLU A 31 -14.84 19.73 4.53
C GLU A 31 -14.13 18.41 4.78
N VAL A 32 -14.88 17.38 5.19
CA VAL A 32 -14.32 16.06 5.45
C VAL A 32 -13.80 15.52 4.12
N ASP A 33 -12.58 15.89 3.73
CA ASP A 33 -11.84 15.30 2.62
C ASP A 33 -11.10 14.09 3.18
N GLY A 34 -11.21 12.97 2.46
CA GLY A 34 -10.68 11.69 2.89
C GLY A 34 -11.63 10.52 2.61
N ALA A 35 -11.20 9.32 2.99
CA ALA A 35 -11.94 8.07 2.77
C ALA A 35 -13.31 8.02 3.49
N TRP A 36 -13.61 9.00 4.33
CA TRP A 36 -14.87 9.13 5.08
C TRP A 36 -15.76 10.28 4.57
N ALA A 37 -15.38 10.91 3.45
CA ALA A 37 -16.18 11.97 2.84
C ALA A 37 -17.53 11.46 2.31
N ILE A 38 -18.51 12.35 2.23
CA ILE A 38 -19.80 12.05 1.60
C ILE A 38 -19.57 11.70 0.13
N GLY A 39 -20.17 10.59 -0.32
CA GLY A 39 -19.99 10.07 -1.68
C GLY A 39 -18.79 9.14 -1.85
N LYS A 40 -18.02 8.88 -0.79
CA LYS A 40 -17.03 7.80 -0.79
C LYS A 40 -17.68 6.44 -0.55
N ALA A 41 -17.05 5.41 -1.09
CA ALA A 41 -17.47 4.04 -0.86
C ALA A 41 -17.28 3.67 0.63
N PRO A 42 -18.22 2.92 1.22
CA PRO A 42 -18.06 2.39 2.57
C PRO A 42 -16.73 1.66 2.75
N ILE A 43 -16.08 1.87 3.89
CA ILE A 43 -14.78 1.24 4.18
C ILE A 43 -14.84 -0.28 4.11
N GLU A 44 -15.97 -0.88 4.49
CA GLU A 44 -16.21 -2.32 4.41
C GLU A 44 -16.12 -2.84 2.98
N LEU A 45 -16.57 -2.08 1.98
CA LEU A 45 -16.43 -2.47 0.57
C LEU A 45 -14.98 -2.43 0.13
N ILE A 46 -14.23 -1.41 0.54
CA ILE A 46 -12.82 -1.28 0.20
C ILE A 46 -12.01 -2.41 0.82
N THR A 47 -12.20 -2.69 2.12
CA THR A 47 -11.49 -3.78 2.79
C THR A 47 -11.88 -5.16 2.24
N THR A 48 -13.15 -5.34 1.89
CA THR A 48 -13.61 -6.57 1.23
C THR A 48 -12.91 -6.73 -0.12
N PHE A 49 -12.88 -5.68 -0.94
CA PHE A 49 -12.19 -5.70 -2.22
C PHE A 49 -10.70 -6.05 -2.07
N LEU A 50 -10.00 -5.42 -1.12
CA LEU A 50 -8.58 -5.71 -0.88
C LEU A 50 -8.34 -7.16 -0.46
N ARG A 51 -9.19 -7.71 0.41
CA ARG A 51 -9.11 -9.12 0.80
C ARG A 51 -9.31 -10.05 -0.41
N LEU A 52 -10.30 -9.78 -1.26
CA LEU A 52 -10.53 -10.59 -2.47
C LEU A 52 -9.35 -10.53 -3.45
N LEU A 53 -8.64 -9.41 -3.52
CA LEU A 53 -7.40 -9.32 -4.30
C LEU A 53 -6.28 -10.17 -3.70
N GLU A 54 -6.16 -10.18 -2.37
CA GLU A 54 -5.17 -10.98 -1.63
C GLU A 54 -5.44 -12.49 -1.80
N ASP A 55 -6.70 -12.89 -1.75
CA ASP A 55 -7.15 -14.28 -1.91
C ASP A 55 -7.24 -14.71 -3.40
N GLU A 56 -6.86 -13.83 -4.33
CA GLU A 56 -6.94 -14.02 -5.78
C GLU A 56 -8.35 -14.33 -6.34
N GLU A 57 -9.40 -14.01 -5.59
CA GLU A 57 -10.82 -14.16 -5.94
C GLU A 57 -11.24 -13.08 -6.96
N THR A 58 -10.72 -13.19 -8.19
CA THR A 58 -10.82 -12.16 -9.24
C THR A 58 -12.26 -11.86 -9.66
N GLU A 59 -13.13 -12.87 -9.75
CA GLU A 59 -14.55 -12.69 -10.12
C GLU A 59 -15.33 -11.91 -9.05
N ASP A 60 -15.14 -12.27 -7.78
CA ASP A 60 -15.79 -11.57 -6.67
C ASP A 60 -15.23 -10.17 -6.49
N ALA A 61 -13.93 -9.98 -6.70
CA ALA A 61 -13.30 -8.66 -6.70
C ALA A 61 -13.94 -7.73 -7.74
N LEU A 62 -14.27 -8.23 -8.94
CA LEU A 62 -14.98 -7.46 -9.97
C LEU A 62 -16.39 -7.04 -9.52
N ASN A 63 -17.12 -7.92 -8.82
CA ASN A 63 -18.44 -7.59 -8.29
C ASN A 63 -18.37 -6.46 -7.24
N VAL A 64 -17.37 -6.50 -6.35
CA VAL A 64 -17.20 -5.45 -5.34
C VAL A 64 -16.75 -4.13 -5.96
N VAL A 65 -15.91 -4.16 -7.00
CA VAL A 65 -15.49 -2.96 -7.75
C VAL A 65 -16.68 -2.20 -8.33
N GLN A 66 -17.68 -2.90 -8.88
CA GLN A 66 -18.89 -2.25 -9.40
C GLN A 66 -19.70 -1.56 -8.30
N GLN A 67 -19.74 -2.15 -7.10
CA GLN A 67 -20.38 -1.53 -5.94
C GLN A 67 -19.62 -0.27 -5.52
N ILE A 68 -18.28 -0.32 -5.43
CA ILE A 68 -17.44 0.84 -5.12
C ILE A 68 -17.67 1.96 -6.14
N LEU A 69 -17.71 1.66 -7.44
CA LEU A 69 -17.95 2.65 -8.50
C LEU A 69 -19.37 3.24 -8.47
N SER A 70 -20.34 2.57 -7.86
CA SER A 70 -21.69 3.11 -7.67
C SER A 70 -21.70 4.24 -6.63
N HIS A 71 -20.76 4.22 -5.67
CA HIS A 71 -20.53 5.33 -4.74
C HIS A 71 -19.60 6.37 -5.34
N GLU A 72 -18.48 5.94 -5.93
CA GLU A 72 -17.43 6.81 -6.45
C GLU A 72 -17.27 6.67 -7.98
N PRO A 73 -18.21 7.19 -8.78
CA PRO A 73 -18.21 7.01 -10.23
C PRO A 73 -17.02 7.67 -10.91
N ASP A 74 -16.36 8.65 -10.28
CA ASP A 74 -15.19 9.35 -10.81
C ASP A 74 -13.86 8.82 -10.29
N ASN A 75 -13.87 7.74 -9.50
CA ASN A 75 -12.64 7.16 -8.97
C ASN A 75 -11.82 6.48 -10.09
N THR A 76 -10.81 7.20 -10.57
CA THR A 76 -9.95 6.74 -11.67
C THR A 76 -9.11 5.52 -11.31
N LEU A 77 -8.73 5.36 -10.04
CA LEU A 77 -7.96 4.21 -9.57
C LEU A 77 -8.80 2.93 -9.66
N ILE A 78 -10.02 2.97 -9.11
CA ILE A 78 -10.92 1.81 -9.12
C ILE A 78 -11.31 1.42 -10.56
N LYS A 79 -11.51 2.40 -11.46
CA LYS A 79 -11.73 2.12 -12.90
C LYS A 79 -10.55 1.38 -13.56
N LYS A 80 -9.31 1.79 -13.23
CA LYS A 80 -8.11 1.12 -13.74
C LYS A 80 -7.99 -0.29 -13.19
N LEU A 81 -8.25 -0.48 -11.90
CA LEU A 81 -8.25 -1.80 -11.26
C LEU A 81 -9.33 -2.72 -11.86
N HIS A 82 -10.53 -2.21 -12.10
CA HIS A 82 -11.59 -2.95 -12.82
C HIS A 82 -11.07 -3.50 -14.15
N THR A 83 -10.44 -2.64 -14.95
CA THR A 83 -9.91 -3.01 -16.27
C THR A 83 -8.79 -4.05 -16.13
N ALA A 84 -7.90 -3.88 -15.16
CA ALA A 84 -6.81 -4.83 -14.91
C ALA A 84 -7.32 -6.22 -14.51
N LEU A 85 -8.35 -6.29 -13.66
CA LEU A 85 -8.98 -7.55 -13.26
C LEU A 85 -9.69 -8.24 -14.42
N GLN A 86 -10.37 -7.48 -15.28
CA GLN A 86 -10.96 -8.03 -16.51
C GLN A 86 -9.89 -8.62 -17.44
N LEU A 87 -8.75 -7.94 -17.57
CA LEU A 87 -7.62 -8.46 -18.37
C LEU A 87 -7.02 -9.72 -17.75
N LYS A 88 -6.84 -9.75 -16.42
CA LYS A 88 -6.36 -10.94 -15.70
C LYS A 88 -7.23 -12.16 -16.02
N LEU A 89 -8.55 -12.02 -15.90
CA LEU A 89 -9.49 -13.11 -16.16
C LEU A 89 -9.43 -13.61 -17.61
N VAL A 90 -9.25 -12.71 -18.58
CA VAL A 90 -9.07 -13.08 -19.99
C VAL A 90 -7.77 -13.85 -20.23
N VAL A 91 -6.68 -13.43 -19.60
CA VAL A 91 -5.38 -14.12 -19.70
C VAL A 91 -5.46 -15.50 -19.08
N GLU A 92 -6.00 -15.61 -17.86
CA GLU A 92 -6.15 -16.90 -17.15
C GLU A 92 -7.03 -17.88 -17.94
N ALA A 93 -8.13 -17.40 -18.54
CA ALA A 93 -8.98 -18.24 -19.39
C ALA A 93 -8.26 -18.73 -20.65
N ALA A 94 -7.41 -17.91 -21.25
CA ALA A 94 -6.63 -18.30 -22.43
C ALA A 94 -5.52 -19.31 -22.10
N GLU A 95 -4.86 -19.15 -20.94
CA GLU A 95 -3.84 -20.09 -20.46
C GLU A 95 -4.45 -21.46 -20.13
N ALA A 96 -5.64 -21.50 -19.54
CA ALA A 96 -6.34 -22.75 -19.25
C ALA A 96 -6.73 -23.54 -20.52
N GLN A 97 -7.06 -22.86 -21.62
CA GLN A 97 -7.43 -23.47 -22.91
C GLN A 97 -6.21 -23.83 -23.79
N GLY A 98 -5.03 -23.32 -23.47
CA GLY A 98 -3.80 -23.54 -24.25
C GLY A 98 -3.14 -24.91 -24.02
N HIS A 99 -3.61 -25.71 -23.06
CA HIS A 99 -2.92 -26.92 -22.57
C HIS A 99 -3.58 -28.24 -22.99
N GLU A 100 -4.51 -28.22 -23.95
CA GLU A 100 -5.27 -29.40 -24.44
C GLU A 100 -4.98 -29.77 -25.91
N SER A 101 -3.85 -29.31 -26.48
CA SER A 101 -3.39 -29.77 -27.80
C SER A 101 -1.87 -29.81 -27.92
N SER A 102 -1.24 -30.79 -27.27
CA SER A 102 0.03 -31.33 -27.73
C SER A 102 0.25 -32.76 -27.18
N GLU A 103 -0.63 -33.67 -27.59
CA GLU A 103 -0.30 -35.10 -27.56
C GLU A 103 0.48 -35.43 -28.83
N SER A 104 1.81 -35.43 -28.74
CA SER A 104 2.68 -36.02 -29.76
C SER A 104 3.89 -36.68 -29.09
N SER A 105 3.77 -38.00 -28.99
CA SER A 105 4.78 -39.08 -28.86
C SER A 105 6.22 -38.75 -28.46
N GLU A 106 6.61 -39.39 -27.35
CA GLU A 106 7.66 -40.43 -27.22
C GLU A 106 9.16 -40.10 -27.41
N ASP A 107 9.93 -40.72 -26.48
CA ASP A 107 11.33 -41.21 -26.62
C ASP A 107 12.43 -40.17 -26.33
N ASP A 108 13.52 -40.38 -25.58
CA ASP A 108 14.04 -41.32 -24.57
C ASP A 108 15.43 -40.72 -24.20
N THR A 109 16.05 -41.20 -23.11
CA THR A 109 17.48 -41.09 -22.71
C THR A 109 17.97 -39.91 -21.86
N ASP A 110 18.05 -40.20 -20.56
CA ASP A 110 19.24 -40.32 -19.68
C ASP A 110 20.35 -39.24 -19.64
N GLU A 111 20.66 -38.91 -18.37
CA GLU A 111 21.98 -38.68 -17.73
C GLU A 111 22.86 -37.55 -18.33
N GLU A 112 23.32 -36.57 -17.57
CA GLU A 112 24.34 -36.71 -16.54
C GLU A 112 24.32 -35.50 -15.57
N GLU A 113 24.58 -35.80 -14.30
CA GLU A 113 25.00 -34.85 -13.27
C GLU A 113 26.44 -34.39 -13.57
N ASP A 114 26.73 -33.09 -13.58
CA ASP A 114 28.11 -32.60 -13.48
C ASP A 114 28.18 -31.38 -12.55
N ASP A 115 28.36 -31.73 -11.28
CA ASP A 115 29.45 -31.36 -10.38
C ASP A 115 30.00 -29.92 -10.34
N GLU A 116 30.45 -29.61 -9.13
CA GLU A 116 30.68 -28.36 -8.46
C GLU A 116 31.75 -27.42 -9.07
N SER A 117 31.56 -26.11 -8.89
CA SER A 117 32.70 -25.27 -8.48
C SER A 117 32.26 -24.15 -7.54
N ASP A 118 32.46 -24.49 -6.28
CA ASP A 118 32.62 -23.62 -5.12
C ASP A 118 33.59 -22.46 -5.42
N ILE A 119 33.14 -21.22 -5.21
CA ILE A 119 34.00 -20.03 -5.20
C ILE A 119 33.70 -19.30 -3.89
N GLU A 120 34.37 -19.75 -2.83
CA GLU A 120 34.52 -19.01 -1.57
C GLU A 120 35.53 -17.86 -1.70
N GLU A 121 35.20 -16.78 -0.98
CA GLU A 121 36.06 -15.78 -0.32
C GLU A 121 37.09 -14.98 -1.13
N ASP A 122 36.96 -13.65 -1.13
CA ASP A 122 37.62 -12.78 -0.13
C ASP A 122 37.73 -11.34 -0.66
N GLU A 123 37.18 -10.35 0.07
CA GLU A 123 37.85 -9.08 0.36
C GLU A 123 36.92 -8.17 1.18
N ALA A 124 37.04 -8.33 2.50
CA ALA A 124 36.89 -7.23 3.43
C ALA A 124 37.96 -6.17 3.13
N LEU A 125 37.59 -4.89 3.15
CA LEU A 125 38.35 -3.62 3.29
C LEU A 125 37.49 -2.57 2.54
N GLU A 126 37.11 -1.40 3.03
CA GLU A 126 37.79 -0.50 3.95
C GLU A 126 36.78 0.60 4.36
N ALA A 127 36.91 1.09 5.59
CA ALA A 127 36.15 2.21 6.10
C ALA A 127 36.56 3.53 5.44
N GLU A 128 35.60 4.40 5.11
CA GLU A 128 35.84 5.85 5.15
C GLU A 128 34.62 6.57 5.71
N ALA A 129 34.64 6.77 7.02
CA ALA A 129 33.88 7.84 7.65
C ALA A 129 34.45 9.18 7.17
N LYS A 130 33.62 10.02 6.56
CA LYS A 130 33.92 11.44 6.36
C LYS A 130 32.86 12.29 7.04
N ASP A 131 33.10 12.48 8.33
CA ASP A 131 32.64 13.62 9.10
C ASP A 131 33.24 14.88 8.47
N VAL A 132 32.40 15.78 7.95
CA VAL A 132 32.81 17.10 7.45
C VAL A 132 32.03 18.13 8.25
N GLU A 133 32.64 18.59 9.33
CA GLU A 133 32.36 19.91 9.90
C GLU A 133 32.77 20.99 8.89
N LEU A 134 31.84 21.88 8.58
CA LEU A 134 32.10 23.26 8.18
C LEU A 134 31.16 24.20 8.93
#